data_AF-J7L979-F1
#
_entry.id   AF-J7L979-F1
#
_cell.length_a   1.000
_cell.length_b   1.000
_cell.length_c   1.000
_cell.angle_alpha   90.00
_cell.angle_beta   90.00
_cell.angle_gamma   90.00
#
_symmetry.space_group_name_H-M   'P 1'
#
loop_
_entity.id
_entity.type
_entity.pdbx_description
1 polymer ?
#
loop_
_entity_poly.entity_id
_entity_poly.type
_entity_poly.pdbx_seq_one_letter_code
_entity_poly.pdbx_strand_id
1 'polypeptide(L)'
;MNRNREVAEAALRPWNPAFMHGDLQIAHVFLEDDEVTGVIDWSEAGRGDALYDVATFTLGHEERLDDLLAGYGTDVDLDVIHAWWSVRSLLVVRWLAEHGFDPFAPGCEVDVLKARM
;
A
#
# COMPACT_ATOMS: atom_id res chain seq x y z
N MET A 1 10.77 1.14 21.58
CA MET A 1 9.53 0.41 21.87
C MET A 1 8.26 1.19 21.49
N ASN A 2 8.30 2.53 21.33
CA ASN A 2 7.14 3.32 20.90
C ASN A 2 6.92 3.40 19.38
N ARG A 3 7.97 3.28 18.55
CA ARG A 3 7.86 3.46 17.09
C ARG A 3 6.83 2.56 16.41
N ASN A 4 6.87 1.25 16.63
CA ASN A 4 5.89 0.33 16.03
C ASN A 4 4.46 0.60 16.52
N ARG A 5 4.32 1.12 17.75
CA ARG A 5 3.02 1.53 18.29
C ARG A 5 2.51 2.77 17.56
N GLU A 6 3.35 3.78 17.36
CA GLU A 6 3.00 5.00 16.61
C GLU A 6 2.57 4.67 15.17
N VAL A 7 3.33 3.80 14.48
CA VAL A 7 2.99 3.31 13.14
C VAL A 7 1.64 2.58 13.14
N ALA A 8 1.42 1.68 14.09
CA ALA A 8 0.14 0.98 14.21
C ALA A 8 -1.03 1.93 14.51
N GLU A 9 -0.83 2.91 15.39
CA GLU A 9 -1.84 3.92 15.72
C GLU A 9 -2.19 4.81 14.53
N ALA A 10 -1.22 5.15 13.67
CA ALA A 10 -1.46 5.90 12.44
C ALA A 10 -2.31 5.11 11.42
N ALA A 11 -2.01 3.82 11.21
CA ALA A 11 -2.82 2.97 10.32
C ALA A 11 -4.23 2.69 10.88
N LEU A 12 -4.32 2.41 12.18
CA LEU A 12 -5.57 2.01 12.85
C LEU A 12 -6.39 3.19 13.39
N ARG A 13 -5.98 4.43 13.12
CA ARG A 13 -6.76 5.62 13.47
C ARG A 13 -8.17 5.53 12.86
N PRO A 14 -9.16 6.24 13.42
CA PRO A 14 -10.46 6.38 12.77
C PRO A 14 -10.30 7.02 11.38
N TRP A 15 -10.88 6.40 10.36
CA TRP A 15 -10.92 6.90 8.98
C TRP A 15 -12.36 7.00 8.48
N ASN A 16 -12.59 7.85 7.48
CA ASN A 16 -13.89 7.94 6.81
C ASN A 16 -14.05 6.75 5.85
N PRO A 17 -15.06 5.88 6.02
CA PRO A 17 -15.20 4.70 5.18
C PRO A 17 -15.46 5.02 3.72
N ALA A 18 -14.69 4.40 2.84
CA ALA A 18 -14.85 4.43 1.40
C ALA A 18 -15.00 3.02 0.84
N PHE A 19 -15.52 2.92 -0.39
CA PHE A 19 -15.35 1.71 -1.19
C PHE A 19 -13.93 1.72 -1.77
N MET A 20 -13.15 0.70 -1.44
CA MET A 20 -11.77 0.53 -1.87
C MET A 20 -11.62 -0.78 -2.66
N HIS A 21 -10.59 -0.86 -3.49
CA HIS A 21 -10.22 -2.03 -4.26
C HIS A 21 -9.68 -3.16 -3.37
N GLY A 22 -8.93 -2.84 -2.31
CA GLY A 22 -8.43 -3.82 -1.33
C GLY A 22 -7.15 -4.56 -1.76
N ASP A 23 -6.75 -4.44 -3.02
CA ASP A 23 -5.46 -4.92 -3.54
C ASP A 23 -5.05 -4.13 -4.79
N LEU A 24 -5.09 -2.79 -4.71
CA LEU A 24 -4.77 -1.91 -5.84
C LEU A 24 -3.27 -1.93 -6.13
N GLN A 25 -2.79 -2.93 -6.84
CA GLN A 25 -1.41 -3.06 -7.29
C GLN A 25 -1.26 -2.55 -8.73
N ILE A 26 -0.06 -2.11 -9.11
CA ILE A 26 0.22 -1.65 -10.49
C ILE A 26 -0.07 -2.73 -11.54
N ALA A 27 0.05 -4.01 -11.18
CA ALA A 27 -0.26 -5.14 -12.05
C ALA A 27 -1.75 -5.28 -12.38
N HIS A 28 -2.63 -4.60 -11.62
CA HIS A 28 -4.07 -4.62 -11.81
C HIS A 28 -4.59 -3.46 -12.66
N VAL A 29 -3.71 -2.58 -13.14
CA VAL A 29 -4.05 -1.43 -13.97
C VAL A 29 -3.55 -1.64 -15.41
N PHE A 30 -4.47 -1.58 -16.36
CA PHE A 30 -4.17 -1.66 -17.80
C PHE A 30 -4.04 -0.28 -18.41
N LEU A 31 -3.07 -0.15 -19.32
CA LEU A 31 -2.79 1.07 -20.07
C LEU A 31 -2.86 0.79 -21.58
N GLU A 32 -3.29 1.79 -22.36
CA GLU A 32 -3.10 1.88 -23.80
C GLU A 32 -2.56 3.26 -24.16
N ASP A 33 -1.43 3.30 -24.87
CA ASP A 33 -0.58 4.48 -25.15
C ASP A 33 -0.08 5.22 -23.90
N ASP A 34 -0.96 5.87 -23.14
CA ASP A 34 -0.71 6.47 -21.81
C ASP A 34 -2.02 6.61 -20.98
N GLU A 35 -3.11 6.01 -21.46
CA GLU A 35 -4.44 6.12 -20.87
C GLU A 35 -4.79 4.87 -20.08
N VAL A 36 -5.39 5.05 -18.90
CA VAL A 36 -5.93 3.94 -18.11
C VAL A 36 -7.16 3.37 -18.80
N THR A 37 -7.07 2.12 -19.23
CA THR A 37 -8.16 1.43 -19.95
C THR A 37 -8.93 0.44 -19.08
N GLY A 38 -8.36 0.05 -17.94
CA GLY A 38 -9.04 -0.87 -17.03
C GLY A 38 -8.35 -1.02 -15.68
N VAL A 39 -9.16 -1.37 -14.69
CA VAL A 39 -8.73 -1.83 -13.37
C VAL A 39 -9.42 -3.16 -13.11
N ILE A 40 -8.65 -4.20 -12.77
CA ILE A 40 -9.13 -5.58 -12.64
C ILE A 40 -8.89 -6.13 -11.23
N ASP A 41 -9.33 -7.36 -10.98
CA ASP A 41 -9.15 -8.08 -9.70
C ASP A 41 -9.81 -7.43 -8.47
N TRP A 42 -11.12 -7.19 -8.59
CA TRP A 42 -11.95 -6.60 -7.55
C TRP A 42 -12.39 -7.60 -6.46
N SER A 43 -11.73 -8.74 -6.33
CA SER A 43 -12.14 -9.80 -5.41
C SER A 43 -12.05 -9.38 -3.93
N GLU A 44 -11.08 -8.52 -3.60
CA GLU A 44 -10.85 -7.94 -2.26
C GLU A 44 -11.61 -6.62 -2.04
N ALA A 45 -12.41 -6.17 -3.01
CA ALA A 45 -13.04 -4.87 -2.96
C ALA A 45 -14.10 -4.80 -1.85
N GLY A 46 -14.11 -3.69 -1.12
CA GLY A 46 -14.97 -3.57 0.06
C GLY A 46 -14.89 -2.23 0.75
N ARG A 47 -15.49 -2.16 1.94
CA ARG A 47 -15.47 -0.96 2.78
C ARG A 47 -14.15 -0.88 3.54
N GLY A 48 -13.40 0.22 3.39
CA GLY A 48 -12.13 0.45 4.09
C GLY A 48 -11.64 1.90 4.07
N ASP A 49 -10.37 2.09 4.40
CA ASP A 49 -9.66 3.37 4.28
C ASP A 49 -9.17 3.53 2.83
N ALA A 50 -9.57 4.59 2.13
CA ALA A 50 -9.11 4.84 0.76
C ALA A 50 -7.58 4.98 0.66
N LEU A 51 -6.92 5.43 1.73
CA LEU A 51 -5.48 5.57 1.77
C LEU A 51 -4.73 4.23 1.79
N TYR A 52 -5.43 3.12 2.10
CA TYR A 52 -4.86 1.78 1.96
C TYR A 52 -4.58 1.43 0.49
N ASP A 53 -5.48 1.80 -0.44
CA ASP A 53 -5.25 1.59 -1.88
C ASP A 53 -4.12 2.48 -2.41
N VAL A 54 -4.09 3.76 -2.01
CA VAL A 54 -3.01 4.70 -2.37
C VAL A 54 -1.64 4.18 -1.91
N ALA A 55 -1.57 3.68 -0.68
CA ALA A 55 -0.37 3.07 -0.15
C ALA A 55 -0.02 1.79 -0.93
N THR A 56 -0.96 0.87 -1.13
CA THR A 56 -0.71 -0.40 -1.84
C THR A 56 -0.19 -0.16 -3.27
N PHE A 57 -0.70 0.85 -3.96
CA PHE A 57 -0.30 1.17 -5.33
C PHE A 57 1.17 1.61 -5.44
N THR A 58 1.72 2.20 -4.39
CA THR A 58 3.09 2.77 -4.35
C THR A 58 4.08 1.94 -3.55
N LEU A 59 3.66 0.81 -2.96
CA LEU A 59 4.47 0.00 -2.04
C LEU A 59 5.82 -0.45 -2.64
N GLY A 60 5.86 -0.76 -3.94
CA GLY A 60 7.09 -1.13 -4.65
C GLY A 60 7.77 0.02 -5.40
N HIS A 61 7.21 1.23 -5.31
CA HIS A 61 7.60 2.41 -6.08
C HIS A 61 7.48 3.67 -5.22
N GLU A 62 8.11 3.67 -4.05
CA GLU A 62 8.04 4.78 -3.09
C GLU A 62 8.51 6.10 -3.73
N GLU A 63 9.44 6.03 -4.69
CA GLU A 63 9.95 7.17 -5.44
C GLU A 63 8.90 7.85 -6.34
N ARG A 64 7.75 7.19 -6.56
CA ARG A 64 6.62 7.69 -7.36
C ARG A 64 5.46 8.19 -6.50
N LEU A 65 5.57 8.14 -5.17
CA LEU A 65 4.49 8.56 -4.28
C LEU A 65 4.06 10.01 -4.54
N ASP A 66 5.02 10.91 -4.72
CA ASP A 66 4.73 12.33 -4.98
C ASP A 66 3.94 12.52 -6.30
N ASP A 67 4.30 11.77 -7.35
CA ASP A 67 3.60 11.80 -8.64
C ASP A 67 2.15 11.30 -8.49
N LEU A 68 1.95 10.20 -7.75
CA LEU A 68 0.61 9.66 -7.48
C LEU A 68 -0.24 10.65 -6.68
N LEU A 69 0.31 11.25 -5.61
CA LEU A 69 -0.43 12.17 -4.74
C LEU A 69 -0.79 13.46 -5.49
N ALA A 70 0.08 13.94 -6.37
CA ALA A 70 -0.25 15.05 -7.27
C ALA A 70 -1.47 14.74 -8.14
N GLY A 71 -1.57 13.50 -8.66
CA GLY A 71 -2.74 13.03 -9.41
C GLY A 71 -3.99 12.77 -8.55
N TYR A 72 -3.81 12.26 -7.33
CA TYR A 72 -4.89 11.99 -6.38
C TYR A 72 -5.62 13.27 -5.93
N GLY A 73 -4.90 14.40 -5.95
CA GLY A 73 -5.49 15.75 -5.87
C GLY A 73 -6.03 16.15 -4.49
N THR A 74 -5.72 15.36 -3.46
CA THR A 74 -6.07 15.64 -2.06
C THR A 74 -4.82 15.62 -1.21
N ASP A 75 -4.74 16.50 -0.21
CA ASP A 75 -3.66 16.46 0.78
C ASP A 75 -3.80 15.20 1.64
N VAL A 76 -2.72 14.41 1.70
CA VAL A 76 -2.70 13.11 2.35
C VAL A 76 -1.60 13.12 3.40
N ASP A 77 -1.94 12.65 4.60
CA ASP A 77 -0.97 12.44 5.67
C ASP A 77 -0.03 11.29 5.29
N LEU A 78 1.24 11.61 5.03
CA LEU A 78 2.24 10.62 4.64
C LEU A 78 2.53 9.59 5.74
N ASP A 79 2.33 9.94 7.01
CA ASP A 79 2.52 8.98 8.11
C ASP A 79 1.49 7.85 8.02
N VAL A 80 0.30 8.13 7.47
CA VAL A 80 -0.71 7.12 7.19
C VAL A 80 -0.28 6.20 6.05
N ILE A 81 0.26 6.76 4.97
CA ILE A 81 0.72 5.98 3.83
C ILE A 81 1.82 5.01 4.26
N HIS A 82 2.82 5.52 4.99
CA HIS A 82 3.90 4.70 5.55
C HIS A 82 3.39 3.65 6.55
N ALA A 83 2.36 3.98 7.32
CA ALA A 83 1.75 3.04 8.24
C ALA A 83 1.02 1.92 7.51
N TRP A 84 0.28 2.22 6.43
CA TRP A 84 -0.36 1.20 5.61
C TRP A 84 0.65 0.32 4.87
N TRP A 85 1.77 0.86 4.38
CA TRP A 85 2.87 0.04 3.85
C TRP A 85 3.39 -0.97 4.87
N SER A 86 3.55 -0.54 6.12
CA SER A 86 4.01 -1.42 7.20
C SER A 86 2.99 -2.53 7.48
N VAL A 87 1.70 -2.19 7.59
CA VAL A 87 0.65 -3.19 7.82
C VAL A 87 0.55 -4.17 6.64
N ARG A 88 0.53 -3.68 5.39
CA ARG A 88 0.45 -4.52 4.19
C ARG A 88 1.62 -5.50 4.10
N SER A 89 2.82 -5.02 4.38
CA SER A 89 4.05 -5.84 4.40
C SER A 89 3.98 -6.91 5.48
N LEU A 90 3.60 -6.56 6.72
CA LEU A 90 3.46 -7.53 7.82
C LEU A 90 2.42 -8.63 7.52
N LEU A 91 1.31 -8.28 6.89
CA LEU A 91 0.24 -9.23 6.57
C LEU A 91 0.66 -10.25 5.51
N VAL A 92 1.53 -9.87 4.57
CA VAL A 92 1.88 -10.74 3.42
C VAL A 92 3.17 -11.55 3.62
N VAL A 93 4.09 -11.12 4.51
CA VAL A 93 5.38 -11.81 4.76
C VAL A 93 5.21 -13.31 5.02
N ARG A 94 4.21 -13.70 5.81
CA ARG A 94 3.95 -15.12 6.09
C ARG A 94 3.53 -15.87 4.83
N TRP A 95 2.62 -15.31 4.05
CA TRP A 95 2.14 -15.93 2.82
C TRP A 95 3.28 -16.11 1.81
N LEU A 96 4.13 -15.09 1.64
CA LEU A 96 5.30 -15.15 0.76
C LEU A 96 6.23 -16.31 1.13
N ALA A 97 6.60 -16.38 2.41
CA ALA A 97 7.47 -17.44 2.92
C ALA A 97 6.85 -18.84 2.74
N GLU A 98 5.54 -18.98 2.96
CA GLU A 98 4.82 -20.25 2.78
C GLU A 98 4.69 -20.69 1.31
N HIS A 99 4.83 -19.76 0.35
CA HIS A 99 4.69 -20.02 -1.08
C HIS A 99 6.01 -19.96 -1.86
N GLY A 100 7.15 -19.95 -1.16
CA GLY A 100 8.49 -20.05 -1.77
C GLY A 100 9.07 -18.73 -2.29
N PHE A 101 8.46 -17.60 -1.93
CA PHE A 101 9.03 -16.27 -2.16
C PHE A 101 9.90 -15.87 -0.95
N ASP A 102 11.00 -15.16 -1.21
CA ASP A 102 11.87 -14.64 -0.15
C ASP A 102 11.46 -13.20 0.20
N PRO A 103 10.75 -12.96 1.33
CA PRO A 103 10.36 -11.61 1.73
C PRO A 103 11.55 -10.72 2.14
N PHE A 104 12.75 -11.30 2.28
CA PHE A 104 13.99 -10.58 2.58
C PHE A 104 14.84 -10.28 1.33
N ALA A 105 14.39 -10.67 0.14
CA ALA A 105 15.09 -10.30 -1.09
C ALA A 105 15.10 -8.78 -1.26
N PRO A 106 16.12 -8.20 -1.94
CA PRO A 106 16.23 -6.76 -2.10
C PRO A 106 14.98 -6.15 -2.75
N GLY A 107 14.40 -5.15 -2.10
CA GLY A 107 13.19 -4.47 -2.55
C GLY A 107 11.87 -5.17 -2.19
N CYS A 108 11.91 -6.29 -1.46
CA CYS A 108 10.72 -6.94 -0.93
C CYS A 108 10.25 -6.31 0.40
N GLU A 109 9.17 -6.85 0.95
CA GLU A 109 8.38 -6.33 2.05
C GLU A 109 9.17 -6.08 3.33
N VAL A 110 10.23 -6.86 3.59
CA VAL A 110 11.08 -6.61 4.76
C VAL A 110 11.93 -5.35 4.60
N ASP A 111 12.33 -4.98 3.39
CA ASP A 111 13.08 -3.73 3.17
C ASP A 111 12.18 -2.52 3.43
N VAL A 112 10.91 -2.57 3.00
CA VAL A 112 9.90 -1.54 3.33
C VAL A 112 9.72 -1.41 4.84
N LEU A 113 9.63 -2.55 5.55
CA LEU A 113 9.52 -2.56 7.01
C LEU A 113 10.75 -1.95 7.71
N LYS A 114 11.96 -2.22 7.20
CA LYS A 114 13.21 -1.69 7.78
C LYS A 114 13.44 -0.22 7.45
N ALA A 115 12.99 0.26 6.29
CA ALA A 115 13.21 1.64 5.84
C ALA A 115 12.58 2.68 6.79
N ARG A 116 11.63 2.27 7.65
CA ARG A 116 10.84 3.14 8.53
C ARG A 116 11.00 2.85 10.02
N MET A 117 11.89 1.90 10.38
CA MET A 117 12.34 1.60 11.76
C MET A 117 13.42 2.58 12.23
#